data_AF-A0A933MFX6-F1
#
_entry.id   AF-A0A933MFX6-F1
#
_cell.length_a   1.000
_cell.length_b   1.000
_cell.length_c   1.000
_cell.angle_alpha   90.00
_cell.angle_beta   90.00
_cell.angle_gamma   90.00
#
_symmetry.space_group_name_H-M   'P 1'
#
loop_
_entity.id
_entity.type
_entity.pdbx_description
1 polymer ?
#
loop_
_entity_poly.entity_id
_entity_poly.type
_entity_poly.pdbx_seq_one_letter_code
_entity_poly.pdbx_strand_id
1 'polypeptide(L)'
;MKSRKRITGYLGTLLACAAAGIASAAAPDLISYQGRLQENNALVNGNRSVNIRLCDAIVLGNCYSTGVQGVAVSNGIFRTTFTTNALPPGGLESGVWFIEVVVSGNALAPREQFASAPYSLVASSVSASGLRPGVVGAGVNFGGNVGIGTTGPASRLDLGGGCMTGSICSDARLKKDIRPLSPDGSFLEKVLRLHGASFEWKNLNDGKRYFGLIAQDVEKVVPEVVMTSDSNDNQKGLSCVGLDAVLVEAIKEQQREIVELKAKLDELMREQAKRR
;
A
#
# COMPACT_ATOMS: atom_id res chain seq x y z
N MET A 1 70.45 -10.65 -1.25
CA MET A 1 69.83 -9.30 -1.31
C MET A 1 68.53 -9.40 -2.11
N LYS A 2 67.37 -9.22 -1.46
CA LYS A 2 65.99 -9.06 -1.97
C LYS A 2 65.56 -9.86 -3.22
N SER A 3 65.01 -11.06 -3.01
CA SER A 3 64.10 -11.70 -3.99
C SER A 3 62.67 -11.22 -3.75
N ARG A 4 62.04 -10.63 -4.78
CA ARG A 4 60.74 -9.95 -4.72
C ARG A 4 59.59 -10.97 -4.77
N LYS A 5 58.69 -10.88 -3.79
CA LYS A 5 57.37 -11.53 -3.77
C LYS A 5 56.52 -11.05 -4.96
N ARG A 6 55.91 -11.97 -5.70
CA ARG A 6 54.73 -11.71 -6.54
C ARG A 6 53.61 -12.59 -6.03
N ILE A 7 52.65 -11.96 -5.36
CA ILE A 7 51.39 -12.54 -4.92
C ILE A 7 50.42 -12.32 -6.09
N THR A 8 50.19 -13.36 -6.89
CA THR A 8 49.13 -13.39 -7.90
C THR A 8 47.83 -13.63 -7.16
N GLY A 9 46.99 -12.59 -7.09
CA GLY A 9 45.69 -12.64 -6.43
C GLY A 9 44.72 -13.52 -7.21
N TYR A 10 44.16 -14.52 -6.52
CA TYR A 10 42.90 -15.14 -6.90
C TYR A 10 41.78 -14.15 -6.59
N LEU A 11 41.34 -13.38 -7.58
CA LEU A 11 40.10 -12.61 -7.50
C LEU A 11 38.96 -13.50 -7.98
N GLY A 12 38.03 -13.72 -7.05
CA GLY A 12 37.02 -14.77 -7.09
C GLY A 12 36.08 -14.72 -8.29
N THR A 13 35.67 -15.92 -8.67
CA THR A 13 34.45 -16.22 -9.41
C THR A 13 33.27 -15.50 -8.77
N LEU A 14 32.86 -14.40 -9.39
CA LEU A 14 31.61 -13.72 -9.07
C LEU A 14 30.48 -14.56 -9.68
N LEU A 15 29.95 -15.45 -8.84
CA LEU A 15 28.75 -16.22 -9.08
C LEU A 15 27.59 -15.22 -9.26
N ALA A 16 27.24 -14.93 -10.52
CA ALA A 16 26.07 -14.14 -10.87
C ALA A 16 24.81 -14.96 -10.56
N CYS A 17 24.40 -14.94 -9.29
CA CYS A 17 23.14 -15.50 -8.84
C CYS A 17 22.03 -14.49 -9.10
N ALA A 18 21.10 -14.90 -9.97
CA ALA A 18 19.68 -14.58 -9.96
C ALA A 18 19.26 -13.10 -9.94
N ALA A 19 19.14 -12.52 -11.13
CA ALA A 19 17.98 -11.68 -11.44
C ALA A 19 17.08 -12.48 -12.39
N ALA A 20 16.32 -13.42 -11.82
CA ALA A 20 15.15 -13.94 -12.53
C ALA A 20 14.15 -12.78 -12.59
N GLY A 21 14.21 -12.02 -13.68
CA GLY A 21 13.17 -11.07 -14.02
C GLY A 21 11.86 -11.84 -14.02
N ILE A 22 10.94 -11.46 -13.13
CA ILE A 22 9.58 -11.99 -13.16
C ILE A 22 8.99 -11.45 -14.45
N ALA A 23 9.03 -12.26 -15.51
CA ALA A 23 8.29 -12.01 -16.73
C ALA A 23 6.80 -12.08 -16.32
N SER A 24 6.19 -10.90 -16.17
CA SER A 24 4.74 -10.82 -16.02
C SER A 24 4.13 -11.23 -17.36
N ALA A 25 3.70 -12.50 -17.45
CA ALA A 25 2.91 -12.95 -18.58
C ALA A 25 1.54 -12.25 -18.49
N ALA A 26 1.37 -11.15 -19.21
CA ALA A 26 0.05 -10.59 -19.44
C ALA A 26 -0.78 -11.64 -20.18
N ALA A 27 -1.97 -11.96 -19.67
CA ALA A 27 -2.89 -12.81 -20.42
C ALA A 27 -3.13 -12.15 -21.79
N PRO A 28 -2.99 -12.90 -22.91
CA PRO A 28 -3.25 -12.33 -24.23
C PRO A 28 -4.69 -11.82 -24.30
N ASP A 29 -4.90 -10.61 -24.81
CA ASP A 29 -6.24 -10.08 -25.14
C ASP A 29 -6.77 -10.75 -26.42
N LEU A 30 -6.88 -12.08 -26.39
CA LEU A 30 -7.30 -12.91 -27.50
C LEU A 30 -8.47 -13.79 -27.05
N ILE A 31 -9.61 -13.59 -27.69
CA ILE A 31 -10.81 -14.41 -27.51
C ILE A 31 -10.88 -15.40 -28.66
N SER A 32 -11.03 -16.69 -28.36
CA SER A 32 -11.28 -17.73 -29.37
C SER A 32 -12.77 -17.89 -29.62
N TYR A 33 -13.17 -17.99 -30.89
CA TYR A 33 -14.51 -18.38 -31.31
C TYR A 33 -14.44 -19.54 -32.28
N GLN A 34 -15.35 -20.52 -32.10
CA GLN A 34 -15.47 -21.68 -32.96
C GLN A 34 -16.93 -21.82 -33.39
N GLY A 35 -17.15 -22.04 -34.67
CA GLY A 35 -18.49 -22.20 -35.23
C GLY A 35 -18.55 -23.33 -36.27
N ARG A 36 -19.77 -23.65 -36.68
CA ARG A 36 -20.05 -24.56 -37.79
C ARG A 36 -20.79 -23.81 -38.90
N LEU A 37 -20.24 -23.85 -40.10
CA LEU A 37 -20.75 -23.21 -41.30
C LEU A 37 -21.39 -24.23 -42.23
N GLN A 38 -22.61 -23.93 -42.65
CA GLN A 38 -23.36 -24.67 -43.66
C GLN A 38 -23.83 -23.72 -44.74
N GLU A 39 -23.88 -24.21 -45.98
CA GLU A 39 -24.41 -23.50 -47.14
C GLU A 39 -25.32 -24.47 -47.89
N ASN A 40 -26.59 -24.11 -48.10
CA ASN A 40 -27.59 -25.00 -48.70
C ASN A 40 -27.65 -26.40 -48.05
N ASN A 41 -27.60 -26.44 -46.72
CA ASN A 41 -27.54 -27.67 -45.89
C ASN A 41 -26.30 -28.56 -46.10
N ALA A 42 -25.33 -28.14 -46.93
CA ALA A 42 -24.05 -28.81 -47.09
C ALA A 42 -22.97 -28.19 -46.20
N LEU A 43 -22.01 -29.00 -45.76
CA LEU A 43 -20.90 -28.54 -44.95
C LEU A 43 -19.87 -27.82 -45.81
N VAL A 44 -19.50 -26.62 -45.38
CA VAL A 44 -18.56 -25.78 -46.12
C VAL A 44 -17.12 -26.30 -45.93
N ASN A 45 -16.33 -26.27 -47.00
CA ASN A 45 -14.90 -26.54 -47.01
C ASN A 45 -14.12 -25.44 -47.73
N GLY A 46 -12.87 -25.23 -47.33
CA GLY A 46 -11.95 -24.25 -47.90
C GLY A 46 -11.90 -22.94 -47.14
N ASN A 47 -11.15 -21.98 -47.65
CA ASN A 47 -10.99 -20.68 -46.97
C ASN A 47 -12.25 -19.82 -47.13
N ARG A 48 -12.63 -19.15 -46.05
CA ARG A 48 -13.70 -18.15 -46.00
C ARG A 48 -13.22 -16.93 -45.25
N SER A 49 -13.72 -15.76 -45.66
CA SER A 49 -13.48 -14.52 -44.90
C SER A 49 -14.50 -14.45 -43.78
N VAL A 50 -14.05 -14.39 -42.54
CA VAL A 50 -14.88 -14.31 -41.33
C VAL A 50 -14.56 -13.01 -40.59
N ASN A 51 -15.58 -12.31 -40.15
CA ASN A 51 -15.44 -11.16 -39.27
C ASN A 51 -16.39 -11.34 -38.08
N ILE A 52 -15.83 -11.29 -36.88
CA ILE A 52 -16.62 -11.29 -35.65
C ILE A 52 -16.97 -9.85 -35.32
N ARG A 53 -18.25 -9.59 -35.09
CA ARG A 53 -18.74 -8.32 -34.60
C ARG A 53 -19.33 -8.49 -33.22
N LEU A 54 -18.99 -7.57 -32.32
CA LEU A 54 -19.55 -7.48 -30.99
C LEU A 54 -20.63 -6.42 -30.99
N CYS A 55 -21.86 -6.79 -30.62
CA CYS A 55 -23.03 -5.93 -30.69
C CYS A 55 -23.66 -5.71 -29.31
N ASP A 56 -24.17 -4.51 -29.06
CA ASP A 56 -24.80 -4.12 -27.79
C ASP A 56 -26.29 -4.51 -27.65
N ALA A 57 -26.88 -5.08 -28.71
CA ALA A 57 -28.25 -5.59 -28.70
C ALA A 57 -28.42 -6.80 -29.61
N ILE A 58 -29.44 -7.61 -29.29
CA ILE A 58 -29.78 -8.83 -30.04
C ILE A 58 -30.27 -8.53 -31.47
N VAL A 59 -30.88 -7.35 -31.69
CA VAL A 59 -31.38 -6.87 -32.99
C VAL A 59 -31.18 -5.34 -33.07
N LEU A 60 -30.80 -4.82 -34.24
CA LEU A 60 -30.68 -3.37 -34.56
C LEU A 60 -29.73 -2.54 -33.66
N GLY A 61 -28.86 -3.17 -32.87
CA GLY A 61 -27.84 -2.50 -32.04
C GLY A 61 -26.56 -2.10 -32.79
N ASN A 62 -25.70 -1.33 -32.12
CA ASN A 62 -24.37 -0.97 -32.62
C ASN A 62 -23.47 -2.20 -32.62
N CYS A 63 -22.74 -2.40 -33.71
CA CYS A 63 -21.84 -3.54 -33.87
C CYS A 63 -20.43 -3.09 -34.21
N TYR A 64 -19.47 -3.59 -33.45
CA TYR A 64 -18.06 -3.25 -33.54
C TYR A 64 -17.29 -4.40 -34.17
N SER A 65 -16.66 -4.14 -35.31
CA SER A 65 -15.88 -5.12 -36.06
C SER A 65 -14.54 -5.40 -35.39
N THR A 66 -14.22 -6.68 -35.18
CA THR A 66 -12.91 -7.08 -34.65
C THR A 66 -11.86 -7.31 -35.75
N GLY A 67 -12.24 -7.11 -37.02
CA GLY A 67 -11.38 -7.25 -38.18
C GLY A 67 -11.69 -8.50 -39.00
N VAL A 68 -11.62 -8.38 -40.32
CA VAL A 68 -11.86 -9.50 -41.25
C VAL A 68 -10.63 -10.40 -41.30
N GLN A 69 -10.84 -11.70 -41.12
CA GLN A 69 -9.79 -12.72 -41.13
C GLN A 69 -10.11 -13.82 -42.15
N GLY A 70 -9.10 -14.31 -42.85
CA GLY A 70 -9.22 -15.53 -43.64
C GLY A 70 -9.15 -16.75 -42.73
N VAL A 71 -10.20 -17.57 -42.71
CA VAL A 71 -10.30 -18.76 -41.87
C VAL A 71 -10.47 -20.01 -42.74
N ALA A 72 -9.67 -21.04 -42.49
CA ALA A 72 -9.84 -22.34 -43.11
C ALA A 72 -11.03 -23.06 -42.48
N VAL A 73 -12.01 -23.43 -43.30
CA VAL A 73 -13.17 -24.22 -42.89
C VAL A 73 -12.97 -25.65 -43.35
N SER A 74 -13.10 -26.60 -42.42
CA SER A 74 -13.00 -28.03 -42.71
C SER A 74 -14.19 -28.77 -42.10
N ASN A 75 -14.91 -29.51 -42.93
CA ASN A 75 -16.14 -30.20 -42.56
C ASN A 75 -17.17 -29.28 -41.87
N GLY A 76 -17.25 -28.03 -42.34
CA GLY A 76 -18.05 -26.96 -41.76
C GLY A 76 -17.47 -26.32 -40.50
N ILE A 77 -16.45 -26.87 -39.85
CA ILE A 77 -15.92 -26.30 -38.61
C ILE A 77 -14.87 -25.23 -38.94
N PHE A 78 -14.92 -24.11 -38.22
CA PHE A 78 -13.91 -23.07 -38.27
C PHE A 78 -13.58 -22.55 -36.87
N ARG A 79 -12.36 -22.03 -36.70
CA ARG A 79 -11.91 -21.35 -35.47
C ARG A 79 -11.22 -20.05 -35.83
N THR A 80 -11.51 -18.99 -35.11
CA THR A 80 -10.87 -17.67 -35.23
C THR A 80 -10.53 -17.12 -33.85
N THR A 81 -9.58 -16.19 -33.79
CA THR A 81 -9.24 -15.45 -32.58
C THR A 81 -9.31 -13.96 -32.84
N PHE A 82 -9.87 -13.19 -31.91
CA PHE A 82 -10.00 -11.74 -32.06
C PHE A 82 -9.70 -11.01 -30.75
N THR A 83 -9.42 -9.72 -30.83
CA THR A 83 -9.20 -8.84 -29.67
C THR A 83 -10.40 -7.92 -29.47
N THR A 84 -10.52 -7.30 -28.29
CA THR A 84 -11.66 -6.43 -27.95
C THR A 84 -11.36 -4.94 -28.11
N ASN A 85 -10.21 -4.60 -28.69
CA ASN A 85 -9.72 -3.21 -28.86
C ASN A 85 -10.65 -2.30 -29.65
N ALA A 86 -11.58 -2.85 -30.44
CA ALA A 86 -12.54 -2.09 -31.23
C ALA A 86 -13.76 -1.60 -30.41
N LEU A 87 -13.90 -2.03 -29.15
CA LEU A 87 -15.03 -1.67 -28.30
C LEU A 87 -14.87 -0.25 -27.70
N PRO A 88 -15.99 0.44 -27.40
CA PRO A 88 -15.95 1.70 -26.68
C PRO A 88 -15.41 1.52 -25.25
N PRO A 89 -14.94 2.61 -24.60
CA PRO A 89 -14.54 2.57 -23.19
C PRO A 89 -15.65 1.99 -22.30
N GLY A 90 -15.31 1.02 -21.45
CA GLY A 90 -16.27 0.25 -20.64
C GLY A 90 -16.79 -1.03 -21.32
N GLY A 91 -16.61 -1.19 -22.63
CA GLY A 91 -16.72 -2.42 -23.44
C GLY A 91 -17.66 -3.51 -22.92
N LEU A 92 -17.16 -4.74 -22.87
CA LEU A 92 -17.89 -5.92 -22.41
C LEU A 92 -18.37 -5.85 -20.94
N GLU A 93 -17.89 -4.89 -20.16
CA GLU A 93 -18.24 -4.72 -18.74
C GLU A 93 -19.52 -3.89 -18.55
N SER A 94 -19.93 -3.14 -19.59
CA SER A 94 -21.13 -2.30 -19.56
C SER A 94 -22.25 -2.92 -20.39
N GLY A 95 -23.05 -3.77 -19.77
CA GLY A 95 -24.29 -4.29 -20.36
C GLY A 95 -24.16 -5.67 -21.01
N VAL A 96 -25.19 -6.05 -21.77
CA VAL A 96 -25.28 -7.37 -22.42
C VAL A 96 -24.78 -7.26 -23.86
N TRP A 97 -23.82 -8.11 -24.21
CA TRP A 97 -23.19 -8.12 -25.53
C TRP A 97 -23.55 -9.38 -26.31
N PHE A 98 -23.52 -9.28 -27.64
CA PHE A 98 -23.86 -10.35 -28.58
C PHE A 98 -22.78 -10.49 -29.66
N ILE A 99 -22.51 -11.72 -30.09
CA ILE A 99 -21.68 -12.02 -31.26
C ILE A 99 -22.57 -12.07 -32.50
N GLU A 100 -22.18 -11.29 -33.51
CA GLU A 100 -22.64 -11.41 -34.89
C GLU A 100 -21.48 -11.95 -35.75
N VAL A 101 -21.71 -13.07 -36.44
CA VAL A 101 -20.73 -13.67 -37.34
C VAL A 101 -21.01 -13.22 -38.76
N VAL A 102 -20.03 -12.61 -39.42
CA VAL A 102 -20.12 -12.20 -40.82
C VAL A 102 -19.21 -13.08 -41.66
N VAL A 103 -19.77 -13.79 -42.64
CA VAL A 103 -19.02 -14.69 -43.53
C VAL A 103 -19.14 -14.19 -44.97
N SER A 104 -18.00 -13.95 -45.62
CA SER A 104 -17.93 -13.43 -47.01
C SER A 104 -18.80 -12.18 -47.23
N GLY A 105 -18.91 -11.32 -46.22
CA GLY A 105 -19.72 -10.09 -46.26
C GLY A 105 -21.18 -10.26 -45.82
N ASN A 106 -21.68 -11.49 -45.63
CA ASN A 106 -23.05 -11.75 -45.20
C ASN A 106 -23.12 -11.95 -43.68
N ALA A 107 -23.92 -11.13 -42.99
CA ALA A 107 -24.15 -11.28 -41.55
C ALA A 107 -25.11 -12.45 -41.29
N LEU A 108 -24.73 -13.35 -40.38
CA LEU A 108 -25.51 -14.52 -39.99
C LEU A 108 -26.34 -14.20 -38.74
N ALA A 109 -27.61 -14.60 -38.77
CA ALA A 109 -28.55 -14.49 -37.66
C ALA A 109 -29.00 -15.90 -37.20
N PRO A 110 -29.45 -16.08 -35.94
CA PRO A 110 -29.54 -15.06 -34.88
C PRO A 110 -28.17 -14.73 -34.26
N ARG A 111 -28.07 -13.55 -33.64
CA ARG A 111 -26.91 -13.20 -32.81
C ARG A 111 -26.89 -14.04 -31.55
N GLU A 112 -25.71 -14.43 -31.10
CA GLU A 112 -25.54 -15.23 -29.89
C GLU A 112 -25.09 -14.32 -28.74
N GLN A 113 -25.68 -14.47 -27.55
CA GLN A 113 -25.26 -13.66 -26.41
C GLN A 113 -23.83 -14.05 -25.98
N PHE A 114 -22.97 -13.06 -25.85
CA PHE A 114 -21.64 -13.23 -25.28
C PHE A 114 -21.76 -13.47 -23.78
N ALA A 115 -21.52 -14.70 -23.34
CA ALA A 115 -21.45 -15.06 -21.93
C ALA A 115 -19.97 -15.15 -21.52
N SER A 116 -19.60 -14.51 -20.42
CA SER A 116 -18.26 -14.66 -19.84
C SER A 116 -18.07 -16.11 -19.38
N ALA A 117 -17.04 -16.81 -19.87
CA ALA A 117 -16.46 -17.90 -19.12
C ALA A 117 -15.77 -17.27 -17.90
N PRO A 118 -16.08 -17.65 -16.65
CA PRO A 118 -15.47 -17.04 -15.48
C PRO A 118 -13.95 -17.21 -15.53
N TYR A 119 -13.20 -16.12 -15.70
CA TYR A 119 -11.75 -16.10 -15.56
C TYR A 119 -11.38 -15.59 -14.16
N SER A 120 -10.59 -16.40 -13.45
CA SER A 120 -10.01 -16.26 -12.11
C SER A 120 -10.67 -15.30 -11.11
N LEU A 121 -11.34 -15.86 -10.10
CA LEU A 121 -11.81 -15.15 -8.91
C LEU A 121 -10.66 -14.72 -7.98
N VAL A 122 -9.42 -15.20 -8.20
CA VAL A 122 -8.29 -14.97 -7.30
C VAL A 122 -7.00 -14.71 -8.10
N ALA A 123 -6.26 -13.66 -7.74
CA ALA A 123 -4.94 -13.34 -8.28
C ALA A 123 -3.89 -13.39 -7.16
N SER A 124 -2.73 -13.99 -7.41
CA SER A 124 -1.61 -14.02 -6.44
C SER A 124 -0.96 -12.65 -6.25
N SER A 125 -1.06 -11.78 -7.25
CA SER A 125 -0.73 -10.36 -7.18
C SER A 125 -1.52 -9.59 -8.23
N VAL A 126 -1.87 -8.33 -7.92
CA VAL A 126 -2.39 -7.37 -8.89
C VAL A 126 -1.31 -6.30 -9.08
N SER A 127 -0.99 -5.95 -10.33
CA SER A 127 -0.14 -4.79 -10.57
C SER A 127 -0.87 -3.53 -10.11
N ALA A 128 -0.16 -2.53 -9.59
CA ALA A 128 -0.80 -1.27 -9.18
C ALA A 128 -1.63 -0.65 -10.31
N SER A 129 -1.25 -0.91 -11.56
CA SER A 129 -1.94 -0.48 -12.79
C SER A 129 -3.25 -1.23 -13.08
N GLY A 130 -3.52 -2.37 -12.43
CA GLY A 130 -4.76 -3.14 -12.53
C GLY A 130 -5.85 -2.70 -11.55
N LEU A 131 -5.55 -1.75 -10.66
CA LEU A 131 -6.51 -1.18 -9.72
C LEU A 131 -7.23 0.00 -10.39
N ARG A 132 -8.50 -0.17 -10.73
CA ARG A 132 -9.35 0.94 -11.21
C ARG A 132 -9.64 1.91 -10.06
N PRO A 133 -9.32 3.21 -10.19
CA PRO A 133 -9.78 4.22 -9.25
C PRO A 133 -11.31 4.23 -9.20
N GLY A 134 -11.89 4.03 -8.01
CA GLY A 134 -13.34 4.15 -7.78
C GLY A 134 -14.15 2.85 -7.73
N VAL A 135 -13.57 1.68 -8.01
CA VAL A 135 -14.22 0.37 -7.74
C VAL A 135 -13.78 -0.23 -6.40
N VAL A 136 -12.71 0.32 -5.81
CA VAL A 136 -12.37 0.12 -4.40
C VAL A 136 -12.58 1.47 -3.73
N GLY A 137 -13.52 1.56 -2.79
CA GLY A 137 -13.73 2.78 -2.02
C GLY A 137 -12.43 3.22 -1.35
N ALA A 138 -12.01 4.46 -1.62
CA ALA A 138 -11.09 5.33 -0.86
C ALA A 138 -9.95 4.72 0.02
N GLY A 139 -9.42 3.54 -0.28
CA GLY A 139 -8.36 2.93 0.51
C GLY A 139 -8.10 1.50 0.08
N VAL A 140 -6.86 1.21 -0.30
CA VAL A 140 -6.41 -0.17 -0.48
C VAL A 140 -6.60 -0.90 0.87
N ASN A 141 -7.59 -1.79 0.94
CA ASN A 141 -7.93 -2.56 2.14
C ASN A 141 -7.22 -3.90 2.11
N PHE A 142 -6.18 -4.06 2.92
CA PHE A 142 -5.49 -5.33 3.10
C PHE A 142 -6.20 -6.13 4.21
N GLY A 143 -6.87 -7.23 3.85
CA GLY A 143 -7.64 -8.06 4.80
C GLY A 143 -6.81 -8.85 5.83
N GLY A 144 -5.48 -8.74 5.79
CA GLY A 144 -4.52 -9.43 6.66
C GLY A 144 -3.33 -8.55 7.01
N ASN A 145 -2.29 -9.14 7.59
CA ASN A 145 -1.04 -8.44 7.87
C ASN A 145 -0.36 -8.01 6.56
N VAL A 146 0.04 -6.74 6.48
CA VAL A 146 0.76 -6.20 5.32
C VAL A 146 2.24 -6.38 5.55
N GLY A 147 2.86 -7.29 4.78
CA GLY A 147 4.31 -7.49 4.78
C GLY A 147 4.98 -6.68 3.67
N ILE A 148 5.93 -5.82 4.03
CA ILE A 148 6.80 -5.15 3.05
C ILE A 148 8.21 -5.72 3.25
N GLY A 149 8.71 -6.52 2.31
CA GLY A 149 10.01 -7.19 2.43
C GLY A 149 10.01 -8.48 3.26
N THR A 150 8.83 -8.95 3.70
CA THR A 150 8.63 -10.26 4.33
C THR A 150 7.43 -10.95 3.71
N THR A 151 7.51 -12.27 3.52
CA THR A 151 6.39 -13.11 3.08
C THR A 151 5.57 -13.65 4.24
N GLY A 152 6.04 -13.46 5.48
CA GLY A 152 5.36 -13.88 6.71
C GLY A 152 5.26 -12.72 7.71
N PRO A 153 4.41 -11.72 7.46
CA PRO A 153 4.30 -10.55 8.34
C PRO A 153 3.71 -10.91 9.71
N ALA A 154 4.42 -10.57 10.78
CA ALA A 154 4.08 -10.87 12.18
C ALA A 154 3.15 -9.83 12.84
N SER A 155 2.91 -8.68 12.21
CA SER A 155 2.01 -7.61 12.69
C SER A 155 1.20 -6.99 11.55
N ARG A 156 0.17 -6.18 11.89
CA ARG A 156 -0.78 -5.59 10.92
C ARG A 156 -0.08 -4.82 9.79
N LEU A 157 1.05 -4.18 10.10
CA LEU A 157 2.02 -3.69 9.14
C LEU A 157 3.42 -4.11 9.62
N ASP A 158 4.01 -5.08 8.92
CA ASP A 158 5.31 -5.65 9.23
C ASP A 158 6.29 -5.41 8.09
N LEU A 159 7.50 -4.98 8.44
CA LEU A 159 8.57 -4.65 7.51
C LEU A 159 9.64 -5.73 7.66
N GLY A 160 9.75 -6.61 6.67
CA GLY A 160 10.76 -7.65 6.65
C GLY A 160 12.16 -7.05 6.65
N GLY A 161 12.95 -7.37 7.68
CA GLY A 161 14.23 -6.71 7.95
C GLY A 161 14.28 -5.98 9.30
N GLY A 162 13.14 -5.84 9.99
CA GLY A 162 13.07 -5.35 11.36
C GLY A 162 12.45 -3.96 11.52
N CYS A 163 11.91 -3.76 12.73
CA CYS A 163 11.07 -2.67 13.24
C CYS A 163 9.62 -2.62 12.68
N MET A 164 8.67 -3.00 13.55
CA MET A 164 7.23 -3.05 13.30
C MET A 164 6.58 -1.67 13.48
N THR A 165 5.57 -1.38 12.67
CA THR A 165 4.75 -0.18 12.83
C THR A 165 4.03 -0.21 14.18
N GLY A 166 4.30 0.80 15.02
CA GLY A 166 3.78 0.91 16.39
C GLY A 166 4.84 0.72 17.50
N SER A 167 5.99 0.11 17.19
CA SER A 167 7.20 0.26 18.03
C SER A 167 8.04 1.40 17.46
N ILE A 168 8.28 2.43 18.26
CA ILE A 168 9.15 3.55 17.86
C ILE A 168 10.60 3.02 17.89
N CYS A 169 11.22 2.86 16.72
CA CYS A 169 12.58 2.34 16.60
C CYS A 169 13.54 3.22 17.44
N SER A 170 14.07 2.66 18.53
CA SER A 170 14.88 3.39 19.51
C SER A 170 16.29 2.81 19.68
N ASP A 171 16.70 1.92 18.76
CA ASP A 171 18.04 1.29 18.75
C ASP A 171 19.14 2.36 18.63
N ALA A 172 20.16 2.28 19.48
CA ALA A 172 21.26 3.24 19.50
C ALA A 172 22.01 3.31 18.16
N ARG A 173 22.05 2.21 17.37
CA ARG A 173 22.67 2.16 16.04
C ARG A 173 21.94 3.01 15.01
N LEU A 174 20.69 3.37 15.28
CA LEU A 174 19.85 4.21 14.42
C LEU A 174 19.90 5.70 14.83
N LYS A 175 20.71 6.07 15.84
CA LYS A 175 20.79 7.42 16.39
C LYS A 175 22.21 7.97 16.29
N LYS A 176 22.34 9.28 16.07
CA LYS A 176 23.61 10.01 16.04
C LYS A 176 23.58 11.18 17.02
N ASP A 177 24.76 11.70 17.38
CA ASP A 177 24.90 12.86 18.26
C ASP A 177 24.16 12.69 19.61
N ILE A 178 24.17 11.47 20.16
CA ILE A 178 23.50 11.13 21.40
C ILE A 178 24.19 11.86 22.56
N ARG A 179 23.46 12.79 23.19
CA ARG A 179 23.90 13.54 24.37
C ARG A 179 22.89 13.34 25.50
N PRO A 180 23.35 13.30 26.77
CA PRO A 180 22.42 13.35 27.88
C PRO A 180 21.65 14.68 27.85
N LEU A 181 20.39 14.63 28.28
CA LEU A 181 19.64 15.83 28.59
C LEU A 181 20.26 16.48 29.84
N SER A 182 20.53 17.78 29.80
CA SER A 182 21.25 18.49 30.87
C SER A 182 20.40 18.56 32.15
N PRO A 183 20.95 18.21 33.32
CA PRO A 183 20.21 18.25 34.60
C PRO A 183 20.17 19.68 35.19
N ASP A 184 19.87 20.68 34.38
CA ASP A 184 19.97 22.11 34.74
C ASP A 184 18.72 22.72 35.38
N GLY A 185 17.69 21.92 35.65
CA GLY A 185 16.42 22.39 36.24
C GLY A 185 15.41 22.87 35.20
N SER A 186 15.79 22.93 33.92
CA SER A 186 14.91 23.46 32.87
C SER A 186 13.77 22.50 32.51
N PHE A 187 13.89 21.20 32.79
CA PHE A 187 12.88 20.21 32.41
C PHE A 187 11.67 20.26 33.33
N LEU A 188 11.88 20.38 34.65
CA LEU A 188 10.81 20.58 35.62
C LEU A 188 10.07 21.88 35.36
N GLU A 189 10.78 22.99 35.10
CA GLU A 189 10.15 24.27 34.75
C GLU A 189 9.29 24.14 33.47
N LYS A 190 9.81 23.49 32.42
CA LYS A 190 9.05 23.21 31.20
C LYS A 190 7.77 22.45 31.49
N VAL A 191 7.84 21.35 32.26
CA VAL A 191 6.66 20.54 32.60
C VAL A 191 5.64 21.34 33.41
N LEU A 192 6.09 22.16 34.36
CA LEU A 192 5.21 23.02 35.17
C LEU A 192 4.47 24.08 34.35
N ARG A 193 4.98 24.44 33.17
CA ARG A 193 4.33 25.37 32.23
C ARG A 193 3.35 24.69 31.27
N LEU A 194 3.31 23.36 31.22
CA LEU A 194 2.36 22.63 30.40
C LEU A 194 0.98 22.55 31.07
N HIS A 195 -0.08 22.60 30.25
CA HIS A 195 -1.46 22.55 30.73
C HIS A 195 -2.17 21.31 30.21
N GLY A 196 -2.65 20.48 31.14
CA GLY A 196 -3.58 19.40 30.81
C GLY A 196 -4.90 19.98 30.30
N ALA A 197 -5.40 19.44 29.19
CA ALA A 197 -6.67 19.81 28.59
C ALA A 197 -7.65 18.64 28.62
N SER A 198 -8.93 18.95 28.76
CA SER A 198 -10.02 18.00 28.55
C SER A 198 -10.84 18.41 27.32
N PHE A 199 -11.06 17.49 26.39
CA PHE A 199 -11.66 17.78 25.08
C PHE A 199 -12.55 16.65 24.58
N GLU A 200 -13.37 16.93 23.59
CA GLU A 200 -14.15 15.96 22.82
C GLU A 200 -13.70 16.01 21.36
N TRP A 201 -13.71 14.87 20.67
CA TRP A 201 -13.32 14.83 19.27
C TRP A 201 -14.47 15.27 18.37
N LYS A 202 -14.24 16.30 17.55
CA LYS A 202 -15.23 16.86 16.61
C LYS A 202 -15.84 15.82 15.66
N ASN A 203 -15.08 14.79 15.28
CA ASN A 203 -15.49 13.80 14.28
C ASN A 203 -15.88 12.43 14.86
N LEU A 204 -15.80 12.23 16.18
CA LEU A 204 -16.19 10.95 16.80
C LEU A 204 -17.64 10.94 17.27
N ASN A 205 -18.20 12.09 17.66
CA ASN A 205 -19.59 12.24 18.13
C ASN A 205 -20.03 11.16 19.15
N ASP A 206 -19.10 10.68 19.99
CA ASP A 206 -19.35 9.59 20.94
C ASP A 206 -19.71 10.11 22.35
N GLY A 207 -19.77 11.42 22.53
CA GLY A 207 -20.09 12.10 23.80
C GLY A 207 -19.06 11.88 24.89
N LYS A 208 -17.86 11.37 24.57
CA LYS A 208 -16.81 11.09 25.56
C LYS A 208 -15.83 12.25 25.66
N ARG A 209 -15.48 12.60 26.90
CA ARG A 209 -14.36 13.50 27.19
C ARG A 209 -13.07 12.72 27.30
N TYR A 210 -12.04 13.26 26.66
CA TYR A 210 -10.67 12.79 26.67
C TYR A 210 -9.81 13.79 27.43
N PHE A 211 -8.65 13.33 27.89
CA PHE A 211 -7.63 14.15 28.51
C PHE A 211 -6.34 14.06 27.71
N GLY A 212 -5.60 15.16 27.63
CA GLY A 212 -4.33 15.20 26.94
C GLY A 212 -3.71 16.59 26.97
N LEU A 213 -2.85 16.85 25.99
CA LEU A 213 -2.20 18.15 25.81
C LEU A 213 -2.60 18.72 24.45
N ILE A 214 -2.65 20.04 24.36
CA ILE A 214 -2.85 20.75 23.09
C ILE A 214 -1.49 20.98 22.45
N ALA A 215 -1.27 20.44 21.24
CA ALA A 215 0.03 20.47 20.58
C ALA A 215 0.58 21.90 20.39
N GLN A 216 -0.30 22.86 20.12
CA GLN A 216 0.03 24.28 19.97
C GLN A 216 0.52 24.94 21.27
N ASP A 217 0.06 24.46 22.43
CA ASP A 217 0.53 24.97 23.72
C ASP A 217 1.85 24.31 24.12
N VAL A 218 2.01 23.03 23.82
CA VAL A 218 3.28 22.32 24.00
C VAL A 218 4.38 22.94 23.13
N GLU A 219 4.08 23.32 21.89
CA GLU A 219 5.06 23.92 20.97
C GLU A 219 5.74 25.18 21.53
N LYS A 220 5.02 25.98 22.32
CA LYS A 220 5.55 27.20 22.94
C LYS A 220 6.57 26.93 24.05
N VAL A 221 6.61 25.71 24.58
CA VAL A 221 7.39 25.34 25.78
C VAL A 221 8.44 24.28 25.43
N VAL A 222 8.05 23.25 24.69
CA VAL A 222 8.88 22.11 24.26
C VAL A 222 8.61 21.82 22.78
N PRO A 223 9.08 22.68 21.85
CA PRO A 223 8.83 22.50 20.42
C PRO A 223 9.40 21.18 19.87
N GLU A 224 10.44 20.62 20.50
CA GLU A 224 11.14 19.41 20.05
C GLU A 224 10.28 18.14 20.07
N VAL A 225 9.17 18.16 20.81
CA VAL A 225 8.23 17.03 20.89
C VAL A 225 6.98 17.22 20.04
N VAL A 226 6.90 18.32 19.27
CA VAL A 226 5.77 18.61 18.38
C VAL A 226 6.14 18.25 16.95
N MET A 227 5.26 17.50 16.28
CA MET A 227 5.40 17.17 14.87
C MET A 227 4.33 17.91 14.07
N THR A 228 4.70 18.50 12.94
CA THR A 228 3.74 19.17 12.04
C THR A 228 3.63 18.36 10.75
N SER A 229 2.41 18.10 10.29
CA SER A 229 2.15 17.40 9.03
C SER A 229 2.21 18.36 7.85
N ASP A 230 3.05 18.06 6.85
CA ASP A 230 3.17 18.88 5.63
C ASP A 230 1.99 18.71 4.65
N SER A 231 1.11 17.71 4.86
CA SER A 231 0.06 17.33 3.92
C SER A 231 -1.37 17.54 4.40
N ASN A 232 -1.59 17.65 5.71
CA ASN A 232 -2.91 17.77 6.31
C ASN A 232 -3.07 19.13 7.01
N ASP A 233 -3.12 20.22 6.26
CA ASP A 233 -3.38 21.58 6.77
C ASP A 233 -2.49 21.97 7.98
N ASN A 234 -1.21 21.56 7.96
CA ASN A 234 -0.26 21.79 9.05
C ASN A 234 -0.75 21.30 10.42
N GLN A 235 -1.55 20.23 10.46
CA GLN A 235 -1.97 19.60 11.71
C GLN A 235 -0.76 19.21 12.56
N LYS A 236 -0.85 19.51 13.86
CA LYS A 236 0.20 19.25 14.84
C LYS A 236 -0.13 18.03 15.68
N GLY A 237 0.84 17.15 15.83
CA GLY A 237 0.82 15.99 16.70
C GLY A 237 1.92 16.07 17.76
N LEU A 238 1.85 15.19 18.75
CA LEU A 238 2.83 15.08 19.82
C LEU A 238 3.62 13.78 19.71
N SER A 239 4.93 13.87 19.85
CA SER A 239 5.80 12.72 20.10
C SER A 239 5.67 12.34 21.57
N CYS A 240 4.83 11.34 21.86
CA CYS A 240 4.66 10.83 23.22
C CYS A 240 6.00 10.34 23.80
N VAL A 241 6.84 9.68 22.99
CA VAL A 241 8.17 9.21 23.44
C VAL A 241 9.14 10.36 23.72
N GLY A 242 9.06 11.45 22.95
CA GLY A 242 9.83 12.66 23.24
C GLY A 242 9.39 13.30 24.56
N LEU A 243 8.07 13.36 24.78
CA LEU A 243 7.50 13.90 26.01
C LEU A 243 7.86 13.03 27.23
N ASP A 244 7.87 11.70 27.10
CA ASP A 244 8.29 10.80 28.16
C ASP A 244 9.73 11.08 28.62
N ALA A 245 10.65 11.36 27.68
CA ALA A 245 12.03 11.71 28.02
C ALA A 245 12.13 13.03 28.81
N VAL A 246 11.31 14.02 28.47
CA VAL A 246 11.20 15.29 29.21
C VAL A 246 10.66 15.05 30.62
N LEU A 247 9.63 14.22 30.76
CA LEU A 247 9.03 13.88 32.06
C LEU A 247 10.02 13.11 32.96
N VAL A 248 10.83 12.21 32.39
CA VAL A 248 11.87 11.48 33.14
C VAL A 248 12.87 12.44 33.79
N GLU A 249 13.37 13.44 33.05
CA GLU A 249 14.32 14.41 33.60
C GLU A 249 13.65 15.36 34.60
N ALA A 250 12.41 15.79 34.34
CA ALA A 250 11.65 16.60 35.29
C ALA A 250 11.44 15.89 36.65
N ILE A 251 11.14 14.59 36.63
CA ILE A 251 11.00 13.78 37.85
C ILE A 251 12.35 13.65 38.58
N LYS A 252 13.45 13.44 37.85
CA LYS A 252 14.79 13.40 38.46
C LYS A 252 15.17 14.74 39.08
N GLU A 253 14.80 15.85 38.46
CA GLU A 253 14.98 17.21 39.00
C GLU A 253 14.17 17.40 40.28
N GLN A 254 12.88 17.09 40.25
CA GLN A 254 12.01 17.16 41.42
C GLN A 254 12.54 16.27 42.58
N GLN A 255 13.06 15.09 42.27
CA GLN A 255 13.64 14.20 43.28
C GLN A 255 14.90 14.80 43.93
N ARG A 256 15.71 15.56 43.19
CA ARG A 256 16.88 16.28 43.75
C ARG A 256 16.42 17.37 44.71
N GLU A 257 15.43 18.17 44.33
CA GLU A 257 14.87 19.20 45.23
C GLU A 257 14.33 18.60 46.52
N ILE A 258 13.60 17.47 46.44
CA ILE A 258 13.08 16.77 47.62
C ILE A 258 14.22 16.30 48.54
N VAL A 259 15.31 15.77 47.99
CA VAL A 259 16.46 15.31 48.78
C VAL A 259 17.15 16.50 49.46
N GLU A 260 17.35 17.59 48.73
CA GLU A 260 17.97 18.80 49.28
C GLU A 260 17.12 19.43 50.40
N LEU A 261 15.81 19.53 50.20
CA LEU A 261 14.88 20.04 51.20
C LEU A 261 14.85 19.16 52.46
N LYS A 262 14.90 17.84 52.32
CA LYS A 262 14.99 16.91 53.46
C LYS A 262 16.28 17.09 54.25
N ALA A 263 17.42 17.25 53.56
CA ALA A 263 18.70 17.47 54.21
C ALA A 263 18.71 18.80 55.01
N LYS A 264 18.18 19.88 54.43
CA LYS A 264 18.04 21.18 55.12
C LYS A 264 17.14 21.07 56.34
N LEU A 265 16.04 20.32 56.24
CA LEU A 265 15.14 20.08 57.37
C LEU A 265 15.85 19.33 58.50
N ASP A 266 16.59 18.26 58.19
CA ASP A 266 17.34 17.49 59.18
C ASP A 266 18.42 18.33 59.88
N GLU A 267 19.12 19.18 59.13
CA GLU A 267 20.10 20.12 59.68
C GLU A 267 19.45 21.11 60.64
N LEU A 268 18.35 21.75 60.23
CA LEU A 268 17.60 22.68 61.05
C LEU A 268 17.10 22.03 62.35
N MET A 269 16.60 20.79 62.26
CA MET A 269 16.14 20.03 63.42
C MET A 269 17.28 19.72 64.40
N ARG A 270 18.49 19.39 63.91
CA ARG A 270 19.67 19.19 64.75
C ARG A 270 20.12 20.49 65.42
N GLU A 271 20.07 21.61 64.72
CA GLU A 271 20.40 22.92 65.31
C GLU A 271 19.41 23.30 66.42
N GLN A 272 18.12 23.07 66.22
CA GLN A 272 17.11 23.32 67.26
C GLN A 272 17.29 22.40 68.47
N ALA A 273 17.67 21.14 68.26
CA ALA A 273 17.96 20.21 69.36
C ALA A 273 19.18 20.62 70.19
N LYS A 274 20.20 21.24 69.57
CA LYS A 274 21.37 21.78 70.30
C LYS A 274 21.09 23.06 71.08
N ARG A 275 20.01 23.77 70.75
CA ARG A 275 19.60 25.04 71.41
C ARG A 275 18.68 24.81 72.63
N ARG A 276 18.23 23.58 72.84
CA ARG A 276 17.43 23.16 74.01
C ARG A 276 18.33 22.46 75.02
#